data_AF-A0A319BAC4-F1
#
_entry.id   AF-A0A319BAC4-F1
#
_cell.length_a   1.000
_cell.length_b   1.000
_cell.length_c   1.000
_cell.angle_alpha   90.00
_cell.angle_beta   90.00
_cell.angle_gamma   90.00
#
_symmetry.space_group_name_H-M   'P 1'
#
loop_
_entity.id
_entity.type
_entity.pdbx_description
1 polymer ?
#
loop_
_entity_poly.entity_id
_entity_poly.type
_entity_poly.pdbx_seq_one_letter_code
_entity_poly.pdbx_strand_id
1 'polypeptide(L)'
;MPAGSCQVYGSVSGEDINSYPKYTGSPLLLFLADLWLFLCNIFYLPCIFLPLTPWSCGSLDELYPSLANIFDICLHCVLFVLQLVFLISLPLFIWLPFGVYVLYIVTALALNTLICYALNRGIPADGLRSTEDDFSRRWNRHEDEYWIFLNGICVGRNWLQNNVDRISRTFHRPVVGVHNKTTGVIFDIIQCLIQRCLLYATNDVRDCYVLVRRALYRPEVKKVVLILHSQGGIEGGMILDWLLDEVPQDLIRQLEIYTFGCLANHFNNPYRDTASCNAAMRYVRTGDITGNIHNRSILHIEHYANKRDFACRFGVLNFDHSKPQDRRENRFMGKVLVSPASGHQFNQHYLDTMFPLDPTNRFTREPREGDFMDTDVIVSRHDRPEEDRPVTILDAAGLLDAGTGEVDGTSLNSVLSGSAQNMKVGLNMKLKMHQLSRLWLYRNGGRPVS
;
A
#
# COMPACT_ATOMS: atom_id res chain seq x y z
N MET A 1 0.22 24.17 -17.31
CA MET A 1 1.36 23.29 -16.96
C MET A 1 1.17 22.01 -17.76
N PRO A 2 2.20 21.41 -18.39
CA PRO A 2 2.03 20.12 -19.03
C PRO A 2 1.52 19.12 -17.99
N ALA A 3 0.47 18.36 -18.31
CA ALA A 3 -0.11 17.37 -17.43
C ALA A 3 1.00 16.42 -16.97
N GLY A 4 1.21 16.30 -15.65
CA GLY A 4 2.19 15.37 -15.11
C GLY A 4 1.84 13.96 -15.60
N SER A 5 2.78 13.28 -16.24
CA SER A 5 2.56 11.92 -16.70
C SER A 5 2.46 10.97 -15.50
N CYS A 6 1.35 10.22 -15.41
CA CYS A 6 1.25 9.06 -14.52
C CYS A 6 2.15 7.94 -15.05
N GLN A 7 2.72 7.15 -14.13
CA GLN A 7 3.64 6.06 -14.45
C GLN A 7 3.12 4.77 -13.81
N VAL A 8 3.32 3.64 -14.49
CA VAL A 8 3.02 2.32 -13.91
C VAL A 8 4.22 1.41 -14.11
N TYR A 9 4.71 0.83 -13.01
CA TYR A 9 5.88 -0.04 -12.98
C TYR A 9 5.47 -1.48 -12.61
N GLY A 10 6.22 -2.45 -13.14
CA GLY A 10 6.07 -3.88 -12.83
C GLY A 10 7.01 -4.35 -11.71
N SER A 11 6.91 -5.62 -11.32
CA SER A 11 7.64 -6.16 -10.16
C SER A 11 9.17 -6.21 -10.31
N VAL A 12 9.92 -5.87 -9.25
CA VAL A 12 11.39 -5.89 -9.21
C VAL A 12 11.94 -7.19 -8.62
N SER A 13 12.63 -8.00 -9.42
CA SER A 13 13.22 -9.29 -8.99
C SER A 13 14.73 -9.14 -8.72
N GLY A 14 15.19 -9.63 -7.57
CA GLY A 14 16.62 -9.81 -7.31
C GLY A 14 17.16 -11.05 -8.07
N GLU A 15 18.38 -10.96 -8.60
CA GLU A 15 18.95 -11.95 -9.53
C GLU A 15 20.05 -12.84 -8.91
N ASP A 16 20.65 -12.47 -7.78
CA ASP A 16 21.77 -13.24 -7.21
C ASP A 16 21.31 -14.28 -6.17
N ILE A 17 21.15 -15.52 -6.64
CA ILE A 17 20.80 -16.70 -5.83
C ILE A 17 21.90 -17.06 -4.81
N ASN A 18 23.15 -16.63 -5.04
CA ASN A 18 24.29 -16.97 -4.17
C ASN A 18 24.48 -15.99 -3.01
N SER A 19 23.55 -15.07 -2.81
CA SER A 19 23.64 -14.06 -1.77
C SER A 19 22.30 -13.78 -1.11
N TYR A 20 22.34 -13.33 0.14
CA TYR A 20 21.14 -12.91 0.84
C TYR A 20 20.59 -11.62 0.21
N PRO A 21 19.25 -11.47 0.12
CA PRO A 21 18.63 -10.21 -0.29
C PRO A 21 19.05 -9.05 0.61
N LYS A 22 19.22 -7.84 0.05
CA LYS A 22 19.67 -6.66 0.80
C LYS A 22 18.88 -6.43 2.09
N TYR A 23 17.55 -6.54 2.07
CA TYR A 23 16.69 -6.34 3.24
C TYR A 23 16.93 -7.33 4.39
N THR A 24 17.63 -8.44 4.14
CA THR A 24 18.05 -9.43 5.16
C THR A 24 19.52 -9.28 5.56
N GLY A 25 20.18 -8.22 5.08
CA GLY A 25 21.58 -7.93 5.41
C GLY A 25 21.80 -7.48 6.84
N SER A 26 23.01 -7.00 7.13
CA SER A 26 23.35 -6.50 8.46
C SER A 26 22.37 -5.41 8.90
N PRO A 27 21.68 -5.55 10.05
CA PRO A 27 20.71 -4.56 10.49
C PRO A 27 21.29 -3.17 10.71
N LEU A 28 22.55 -3.09 11.17
CA LEU A 28 23.22 -1.81 11.35
C LEU A 28 23.46 -1.12 9.99
N LEU A 29 23.85 -1.88 8.97
CA LEU A 29 24.06 -1.33 7.63
C LEU A 29 22.75 -0.89 7.00
N LEU A 30 21.67 -1.67 7.19
CA LEU A 30 20.33 -1.31 6.76
C LEU A 30 19.84 -0.04 7.45
N PHE A 31 20.05 0.06 8.77
CA PHE A 31 19.71 1.25 9.53
C PHE A 31 20.46 2.49 9.05
N LEU A 32 21.77 2.38 8.79
CA LEU A 32 22.55 3.49 8.25
C LEU A 32 22.12 3.87 6.82
N ALA A 33 21.79 2.89 5.98
CA ALA A 33 21.27 3.13 4.64
C ALA A 33 19.90 3.83 4.68
N ASP A 34 19.00 3.39 5.56
CA ASP A 34 17.70 4.02 5.77
C ASP A 34 17.84 5.42 6.37
N LEU A 35 18.77 5.64 7.32
CA LEU A 35 19.05 6.98 7.84
C LEU A 35 19.55 7.93 6.75
N TRP A 36 20.43 7.45 5.88
CA TRP A 36 20.89 8.21 4.72
C TRP A 36 19.74 8.52 3.76
N LEU A 37 18.90 7.54 3.45
CA LEU A 37 17.73 7.72 2.58
C LEU A 37 16.72 8.72 3.16
N PHE A 38 16.53 8.70 4.48
CA PHE A 38 15.71 9.67 5.19
C PHE A 38 16.24 11.10 4.98
N LEU A 39 17.55 11.31 5.16
CA LEU A 39 18.19 12.60 4.96
C LEU A 39 18.10 13.08 3.51
N CYS A 40 18.28 12.19 2.53
CA CYS A 40 18.13 12.53 1.11
C CYS A 40 16.71 12.99 0.76
N ASN A 41 15.69 12.48 1.46
CA ASN A 41 14.28 12.81 1.20
C ASN A 41 13.70 13.84 2.17
N ILE A 42 14.49 14.42 3.08
CA ILE A 42 14.01 15.28 4.17
C ILE A 42 13.17 16.47 3.68
N PHE A 43 13.47 17.01 2.50
CA PHE A 43 12.72 18.13 1.90
C PHE A 43 11.30 17.76 1.46
N TYR A 44 10.95 16.48 1.39
CA TYR A 44 9.60 16.00 1.13
C TYR A 44 8.76 15.83 2.41
N LEU A 45 9.32 16.03 3.61
CA LEU A 45 8.53 15.95 4.86
C LEU A 45 7.30 16.88 4.87
N PRO A 46 7.36 18.15 4.39
CA PRO A 46 6.16 18.98 4.28
C PRO A 46 5.10 18.39 3.34
N CYS A 47 5.51 17.62 2.33
CA CYS A 47 4.62 16.94 1.39
C CYS A 47 3.82 15.79 2.04
N ILE A 48 4.09 15.41 3.29
CA ILE A 48 3.24 14.48 4.05
C ILE A 48 1.85 15.09 4.29
N PHE A 49 1.81 16.38 4.59
CA PHE A 49 0.58 17.12 4.90
C PHE A 49 0.05 17.92 3.72
N LEU A 50 0.91 18.25 2.75
CA LEU A 50 0.53 19.04 1.59
C LEU A 50 0.08 18.16 0.41
N PRO A 51 -1.05 18.50 -0.25
CA PRO A 51 -1.83 19.73 -0.07
C PRO A 51 -2.87 19.64 1.06
N LEU A 52 -3.02 20.72 1.85
CA LEU A 52 -4.03 20.76 2.92
C LEU A 52 -5.47 20.74 2.40
N THR A 53 -5.70 21.20 1.15
CA THR A 53 -7.01 21.28 0.51
C THR A 53 -6.90 20.77 -0.93
N PRO A 54 -8.00 20.30 -1.55
CA PRO A 54 -9.38 20.27 -1.05
C PRO A 54 -9.64 19.19 0.01
N TRP A 55 -10.64 19.43 0.86
CA TRP A 55 -11.22 18.41 1.75
C TRP A 55 -12.46 17.82 1.07
N SER A 56 -12.25 16.95 0.10
CA SER A 56 -13.32 16.47 -0.78
C SER A 56 -14.35 15.60 -0.04
N CYS A 57 -13.94 14.85 0.98
CA CYS A 57 -14.85 14.06 1.81
C CYS A 57 -15.18 14.68 3.17
N GLY A 58 -14.74 15.91 3.43
CA GLY A 58 -15.11 16.69 4.62
C GLY A 58 -14.62 16.01 5.90
N SER A 59 -15.51 15.64 6.82
CA SER A 59 -15.12 15.09 8.12
C SER A 59 -14.38 13.75 8.07
N LEU A 60 -14.42 13.04 6.93
CA LEU A 60 -13.64 11.82 6.73
C LEU A 60 -12.16 12.12 6.43
N ASP A 61 -11.83 13.34 6.00
CA ASP A 61 -10.46 13.72 5.66
C ASP A 61 -9.68 14.02 6.95
N GLU A 62 -8.47 13.49 7.04
CA GLU A 62 -7.68 13.52 8.28
C GLU A 62 -7.37 14.96 8.74
N LEU A 63 -7.14 15.89 7.80
CA LEU A 63 -6.80 17.29 8.10
C LEU A 63 -7.99 18.25 8.02
N TYR A 64 -9.22 17.74 7.78
CA TYR A 64 -10.42 18.58 7.83
C TYR A 64 -10.64 19.08 9.28
N PRO A 65 -10.98 20.36 9.50
CA PRO A 65 -11.08 20.96 10.83
C PRO A 65 -12.37 20.56 11.59
N SER A 66 -12.61 19.25 11.75
CA SER A 66 -13.61 18.72 12.68
C SER A 66 -13.07 18.75 14.11
N LEU A 67 -13.97 18.79 15.10
CA LEU A 67 -13.56 18.77 16.51
C LEU A 67 -12.71 17.54 16.87
N ALA A 68 -13.05 16.37 16.30
CA ALA A 68 -12.30 15.13 16.51
C ALA A 68 -10.90 15.20 15.90
N ASN A 69 -10.78 15.67 14.65
CA ASN A 69 -9.48 15.80 13.99
C ASN A 69 -8.61 16.87 14.68
N ILE A 70 -9.18 18.01 15.05
CA ILE A 70 -8.46 19.06 15.78
C ILE A 70 -7.95 18.50 17.11
N PHE A 71 -8.77 17.74 17.84
CA PHE A 71 -8.36 17.11 19.09
C PHE A 71 -7.19 16.13 18.87
N ASP A 72 -7.28 15.25 17.88
CA ASP A 72 -6.23 14.28 17.57
C ASP A 72 -4.93 14.98 17.13
N ILE A 73 -5.02 16.00 16.26
CA ILE A 73 -3.88 16.83 15.84
C ILE A 73 -3.24 17.53 17.05
N CYS A 74 -4.04 18.14 17.93
CA CYS A 74 -3.54 18.79 19.14
C CYS A 74 -2.78 17.82 20.04
N LEU A 75 -3.30 16.60 20.27
CA LEU A 75 -2.61 15.58 21.06
C LEU A 75 -1.30 15.13 20.38
N HIS A 76 -1.28 14.96 19.07
CA HIS A 76 -0.06 14.65 18.33
C HIS A 76 0.98 15.78 18.41
N CYS A 77 0.56 17.06 18.36
CA CYS A 77 1.47 18.19 18.57
C CYS A 77 2.07 18.19 19.98
N VAL A 78 1.25 17.91 21.02
CA VAL A 78 1.73 17.79 22.40
C VAL A 78 2.73 16.64 22.53
N LEU A 79 2.40 15.47 21.99
CA LEU A 79 3.29 14.30 21.98
C LEU A 79 4.60 14.61 21.26
N PHE A 80 4.56 15.29 20.11
CA PHE A 80 5.75 15.65 19.36
C PHE A 80 6.71 16.52 20.20
N VAL A 81 6.19 17.54 20.88
CA VAL A 81 7.02 18.40 21.76
C VAL A 81 7.55 17.61 22.95
N LEU A 82 6.71 16.82 23.63
CA LEU A 82 7.14 16.02 24.78
C LEU A 82 8.22 15.00 24.41
N GLN A 83 8.07 14.33 23.28
CA GLN A 83 9.03 13.33 22.79
C GLN A 83 10.35 13.98 22.39
N LEU A 84 10.31 15.15 21.74
CA LEU A 84 11.51 15.89 21.38
C LEU A 84 12.28 16.34 22.62
N VAL A 85 11.58 16.92 23.61
CA VAL A 85 12.17 17.31 24.90
C VAL A 85 12.75 16.10 25.62
N PHE A 86 12.01 14.98 25.65
CA PHE A 86 12.49 13.73 26.26
C PHE A 86 13.78 13.25 25.61
N LEU A 87 13.83 13.09 24.29
CA LEU A 87 15.02 12.59 23.59
C LEU A 87 16.24 13.53 23.73
N ILE A 88 16.04 14.85 23.65
CA ILE A 88 17.12 15.84 23.82
C ILE A 88 17.64 15.82 25.27
N SER A 89 16.79 15.56 26.25
CA SER A 89 17.19 15.53 27.66
C SER A 89 18.00 14.28 28.06
N LEU A 90 17.81 13.15 27.37
CA LEU A 90 18.48 11.88 27.68
C LEU A 90 20.02 12.00 27.78
N PRO A 91 20.74 12.60 26.81
CA PRO A 91 22.18 12.78 26.92
C PRO A 91 22.59 13.83 27.97
N LEU A 92 21.74 14.83 28.24
CA LEU A 92 22.03 15.88 29.23
C LEU A 92 21.96 15.35 30.67
N PHE A 93 21.09 14.38 30.91
CA PHE A 93 20.82 13.80 32.22
C PHE A 93 21.69 12.59 32.57
N ILE A 94 22.68 12.25 31.74
CA ILE A 94 23.60 11.13 31.99
C ILE A 94 24.38 11.25 33.31
N TRP A 95 24.52 12.47 33.84
CA TRP A 95 25.20 12.77 35.10
C TRP A 95 24.31 12.62 36.34
N LEU A 96 23.01 12.40 36.17
CA LEU A 96 22.09 12.19 37.30
C LEU A 96 22.37 10.84 37.98
N PRO A 97 22.10 10.72 39.29
CA PRO A 97 22.10 9.42 39.95
C PRO A 97 21.19 8.43 39.22
N PHE A 98 21.66 7.19 39.04
CA PHE A 98 20.97 6.17 38.25
C PHE A 98 19.47 6.04 38.59
N GLY A 99 19.11 6.03 39.88
CA GLY A 99 17.71 5.94 40.31
C GLY A 99 16.85 7.11 39.85
N VAL A 100 17.39 8.33 39.86
CA VAL A 100 16.69 9.54 39.37
C VAL A 100 16.55 9.49 37.86
N TYR A 101 17.59 9.04 37.15
CA TYR A 101 17.57 8.88 35.69
C TYR A 101 16.51 7.87 35.24
N VAL A 102 16.45 6.69 35.88
CA VAL A 102 15.42 5.68 35.60
C VAL A 102 14.03 6.20 35.93
N LEU A 103 13.85 6.87 37.07
CA LEU A 103 12.56 7.46 37.45
C LEU A 103 12.09 8.50 36.43
N TYR A 104 13.00 9.33 35.91
CA TYR A 104 12.71 10.29 34.85
C TYR A 104 12.19 9.59 33.59
N ILE A 105 12.91 8.56 33.11
CA ILE A 105 12.50 7.79 31.93
C ILE A 105 11.13 7.15 32.12
N VAL A 106 10.91 6.46 33.24
CA VAL A 106 9.63 5.80 33.54
C VAL A 106 8.49 6.81 33.59
N THR A 107 8.71 7.96 34.22
CA THR A 107 7.68 9.02 34.32
C THR A 107 7.35 9.61 32.95
N ALA A 108 8.36 9.89 32.13
CA ALA A 108 8.16 10.42 30.77
C ALA A 108 7.41 9.42 29.88
N LEU A 109 7.79 8.13 29.91
CA LEU A 109 7.11 7.08 29.15
C LEU A 109 5.68 6.84 29.66
N ALA A 110 5.44 6.91 30.97
CA ALA A 110 4.11 6.81 31.55
C ALA A 110 3.21 7.97 31.11
N LEU A 111 3.73 9.21 31.11
CA LEU A 111 3.02 10.37 30.62
C LEU A 111 2.69 10.27 29.13
N ASN A 112 3.65 9.85 28.30
CA ASN A 112 3.42 9.60 26.87
C ASN A 112 2.31 8.55 26.67
N THR A 113 2.40 7.43 27.40
CA THR A 113 1.40 6.35 27.34
C THR A 113 0.00 6.84 27.76
N LEU A 114 -0.10 7.69 28.79
CA LEU A 114 -1.37 8.26 29.23
C LEU A 114 -2.01 9.14 28.15
N ILE A 115 -1.22 9.95 27.44
CA ILE A 115 -1.71 10.78 26.34
C ILE A 115 -2.11 9.91 25.14
N CYS A 116 -1.27 8.94 24.77
CA CYS A 116 -1.58 7.97 23.70
C CYS A 116 -2.83 7.13 24.02
N TYR A 117 -3.13 6.86 25.29
CA TYR A 117 -4.36 6.18 25.67
C TYR A 117 -5.60 6.98 25.23
N ALA A 118 -5.57 8.31 25.27
CA ALA A 118 -6.68 9.13 24.77
C ALA A 118 -6.90 8.98 23.26
N LEU A 119 -5.82 8.81 22.48
CA LEU A 119 -5.87 8.57 21.03
C LEU A 119 -6.31 7.14 20.67
N ASN A 120 -5.85 6.14 21.41
CA ASN A 120 -5.98 4.72 21.06
C ASN A 120 -7.14 3.98 21.74
N ARG A 121 -7.82 4.61 22.72
CA ARG A 121 -8.89 3.95 23.49
C ARG A 121 -10.07 3.50 22.63
N GLY A 122 -10.75 2.44 23.05
CA GLY A 122 -12.06 2.06 22.52
C GLY A 122 -12.03 1.27 21.20
N ILE A 123 -10.93 0.57 20.92
CA ILE A 123 -10.80 -0.31 19.75
C ILE A 123 -10.90 -1.77 20.23
N PRO A 124 -11.83 -2.57 19.64
CA PRO A 124 -11.97 -3.99 19.97
C PRO A 124 -10.74 -4.82 19.61
N ALA A 125 -10.59 -5.96 20.28
CA ALA A 125 -9.51 -6.91 19.99
C ALA A 125 -9.67 -7.61 18.62
N ASP A 126 -10.89 -7.72 18.08
CA ASP A 126 -11.16 -8.28 16.75
C ASP A 126 -11.06 -7.24 15.62
N GLY A 127 -10.63 -6.02 15.93
CA GLY A 127 -10.51 -4.90 14.99
C GLY A 127 -11.72 -3.97 15.01
N LEU A 128 -11.53 -2.77 14.48
CA LEU A 128 -12.56 -1.75 14.35
C LEU A 128 -13.36 -1.97 13.06
N ARG A 129 -14.68 -2.09 13.15
CA ARG A 129 -15.52 -2.30 11.95
C ARG A 129 -15.96 -0.97 11.36
N SER A 130 -16.09 -0.92 10.05
CA SER A 130 -16.75 0.19 9.36
C SER A 130 -18.17 0.39 9.88
N THR A 131 -18.57 1.66 10.03
CA THR A 131 -19.90 2.04 10.53
C THR A 131 -20.98 1.62 9.55
N GLU A 132 -22.01 0.93 10.05
CA GLU A 132 -23.22 0.67 9.28
C GLU A 132 -24.21 1.83 9.39
N ASP A 133 -24.77 2.25 8.27
CA ASP A 133 -25.84 3.24 8.18
C ASP A 133 -27.02 2.68 7.36
N ASP A 134 -28.10 3.45 7.25
CA ASP A 134 -29.30 3.01 6.51
C ASP A 134 -29.06 2.75 5.02
N PHE A 135 -27.95 3.26 4.48
CA PHE A 135 -27.57 3.10 3.10
C PHE A 135 -26.71 1.85 2.91
N SER A 136 -25.70 1.65 3.75
CA SER A 136 -24.81 0.49 3.68
C SER A 136 -25.54 -0.82 3.93
N ARG A 137 -26.60 -0.80 4.74
CA ARG A 137 -27.51 -1.95 4.93
C ARG A 137 -28.27 -2.37 3.68
N ARG A 138 -28.38 -1.49 2.67
CA ARG A 138 -29.06 -1.76 1.40
C ARG A 138 -28.11 -2.27 0.31
N TRP A 139 -26.80 -2.23 0.55
CA TRP A 139 -25.84 -2.79 -0.40
C TRP A 139 -26.01 -4.30 -0.52
N ASN A 140 -25.62 -4.84 -1.67
CA ASN A 140 -25.52 -6.28 -1.83
C ASN A 140 -24.52 -6.82 -0.81
N ARG A 141 -24.85 -7.97 -0.21
CA ARG A 141 -23.93 -8.61 0.74
C ARG A 141 -22.90 -9.43 -0.02
N HIS A 142 -21.64 -9.18 0.26
CA HIS A 142 -20.50 -9.90 -0.30
C HIS A 142 -19.94 -10.83 0.77
N GLU A 143 -20.73 -11.83 1.17
CA GLU A 143 -20.39 -12.73 2.29
C GLU A 143 -19.21 -13.66 1.96
N ASP A 144 -18.89 -13.80 0.68
CA ASP A 144 -17.73 -14.53 0.16
C ASP A 144 -16.43 -13.70 0.11
N GLU A 145 -16.48 -12.43 0.50
CA GLU A 145 -15.33 -11.51 0.51
C GLU A 145 -15.05 -11.04 1.94
N TYR A 146 -13.78 -10.96 2.32
CA TYR A 146 -13.37 -10.44 3.63
C TYR A 146 -12.33 -9.32 3.50
N TRP A 147 -12.69 -8.11 3.92
CA TRP A 147 -11.88 -6.91 3.73
C TRP A 147 -11.22 -6.46 5.04
N ILE A 148 -9.90 -6.33 5.00
CA ILE A 148 -9.07 -5.97 6.14
C ILE A 148 -8.27 -4.72 5.78
N PHE A 149 -8.20 -3.75 6.68
CA PHE A 149 -7.37 -2.56 6.55
C PHE A 149 -6.36 -2.48 7.70
N LEU A 150 -5.09 -2.23 7.41
CA LEU A 150 -4.06 -1.97 8.41
C LEU A 150 -3.48 -0.57 8.19
N ASN A 151 -3.63 0.30 9.20
CA ASN A 151 -3.22 1.70 9.12
C ASN A 151 -1.71 1.92 9.30
N GLY A 152 -1.28 3.14 8.99
CA GLY A 152 0.08 3.62 9.23
C GLY A 152 0.30 4.20 10.62
N ILE A 153 1.43 4.88 10.76
CA ILE A 153 1.81 5.63 11.97
C ILE A 153 0.90 6.83 12.23
N CYS A 154 0.93 7.35 13.46
CA CYS A 154 0.21 8.56 13.85
C CYS A 154 -1.31 8.49 13.67
N VAL A 155 -1.91 7.30 13.76
CA VAL A 155 -3.36 7.12 13.60
C VAL A 155 -3.99 6.72 14.93
N GLY A 156 -4.84 7.60 15.45
CA GLY A 156 -5.74 7.29 16.57
C GLY A 156 -7.03 6.61 16.12
N ARG A 157 -7.93 6.32 17.06
CA ARG A 157 -9.21 5.65 16.79
C ARG A 157 -10.09 6.40 15.79
N ASN A 158 -10.18 7.73 15.90
CA ASN A 158 -11.10 8.49 15.04
C ASN A 158 -10.65 8.45 13.58
N TRP A 159 -9.35 8.63 13.33
CA TRP A 159 -8.77 8.51 11.99
C TRP A 159 -8.91 7.08 11.44
N LEU A 160 -8.64 6.05 12.25
CA LEU A 160 -8.87 4.67 11.82
C LEU A 160 -10.34 4.42 11.43
N GLN A 161 -11.29 4.91 12.22
CA GLN A 161 -12.73 4.81 11.91
C GLN A 161 -13.05 5.49 10.57
N ASN A 162 -12.56 6.73 10.38
CA ASN A 162 -12.76 7.48 9.15
C ASN A 162 -12.14 6.75 7.94
N ASN A 163 -10.98 6.10 8.11
CA ASN A 163 -10.36 5.33 7.03
C ASN A 163 -11.19 4.10 6.65
N VAL A 164 -11.63 3.29 7.62
CA VAL A 164 -12.47 2.11 7.31
C VAL A 164 -13.84 2.49 6.75
N ASP A 165 -14.43 3.59 7.23
CA ASP A 165 -15.70 4.12 6.73
C ASP A 165 -15.54 4.62 5.29
N ARG A 166 -14.44 5.31 4.99
CA ARG A 166 -14.13 5.77 3.64
C ARG A 166 -13.91 4.60 2.68
N ILE A 167 -13.14 3.58 3.06
CA ILE A 167 -12.97 2.36 2.24
C ILE A 167 -14.33 1.70 2.01
N SER A 168 -15.11 1.52 3.08
CA SER A 168 -16.43 0.90 3.01
C SER A 168 -17.38 1.64 2.07
N ARG A 169 -17.38 2.97 2.07
CA ARG A 169 -18.19 3.79 1.13
C ARG A 169 -17.69 3.75 -0.31
N THR A 170 -16.39 3.55 -0.50
CA THR A 170 -15.77 3.46 -1.84
C THR A 170 -16.13 2.15 -2.51
N PHE A 171 -15.95 1.06 -1.76
CA PHE A 171 -16.09 -0.29 -2.29
C PHE A 171 -17.37 -0.97 -1.80
N HIS A 172 -18.30 -0.30 -1.14
CA HIS A 172 -19.58 -0.85 -0.66
C HIS A 172 -19.49 -2.17 0.13
N ARG A 173 -18.38 -2.40 0.83
CA ARG A 173 -18.12 -3.63 1.59
C ARG A 173 -17.89 -3.30 3.07
N PRO A 174 -18.25 -4.19 4.00
CA PRO A 174 -17.83 -4.03 5.39
C PRO A 174 -16.31 -4.23 5.48
N VAL A 175 -15.63 -3.37 6.24
CA VAL A 175 -14.17 -3.39 6.39
C VAL A 175 -13.80 -3.55 7.86
N VAL A 176 -12.82 -4.40 8.15
CA VAL A 176 -12.25 -4.55 9.49
C VAL A 176 -10.87 -3.88 9.54
N GLY A 177 -10.76 -2.82 10.32
CA GLY A 177 -9.52 -2.10 10.60
C GLY A 177 -8.74 -2.76 11.73
N VAL A 178 -7.53 -3.23 11.42
CA VAL A 178 -6.53 -3.63 12.42
C VAL A 178 -5.73 -2.39 12.80
N HIS A 179 -5.62 -2.13 14.10
CA HIS A 179 -5.04 -0.89 14.60
C HIS A 179 -3.56 -1.02 14.90
N ASN A 180 -2.74 -0.40 14.06
CA ASN A 180 -1.37 -0.04 14.43
C ASN A 180 -1.43 1.18 15.36
N LYS A 181 -1.28 0.92 16.67
CA LYS A 181 -1.46 1.91 17.74
C LYS A 181 -0.35 2.95 17.70
N THR A 182 -0.73 4.23 17.69
CA THR A 182 0.26 5.30 17.76
C THR A 182 0.81 5.47 19.17
N THR A 183 2.13 5.54 19.28
CA THR A 183 2.88 5.95 20.46
C THR A 183 3.32 7.41 20.40
N GLY A 184 2.85 8.14 19.38
CA GLY A 184 3.18 9.52 19.05
C GLY A 184 4.23 9.61 17.93
N VAL A 185 4.29 10.77 17.28
CA VAL A 185 4.94 10.92 15.96
C VAL A 185 6.40 10.45 15.93
N ILE A 186 7.21 10.86 16.91
CA ILE A 186 8.65 10.56 16.91
C ILE A 186 8.89 9.09 17.26
N PHE A 187 8.17 8.56 18.25
CA PHE A 187 8.30 7.16 18.65
C PHE A 187 7.79 6.21 17.56
N ASP A 188 6.74 6.59 16.82
CA ASP A 188 6.26 5.81 15.69
C ASP A 188 7.29 5.78 14.55
N ILE A 189 7.98 6.90 14.26
CA ILE A 189 9.08 6.91 13.27
C ILE A 189 10.22 5.99 13.71
N ILE A 190 10.59 6.00 15.00
CA ILE A 190 11.61 5.10 15.54
C ILE A 190 11.17 3.64 15.41
N GLN A 191 9.92 3.32 15.80
CA GLN A 191 9.36 1.98 15.66
C GLN A 191 9.37 1.53 14.20
N CYS A 192 8.98 2.40 13.26
CA CYS A 192 8.99 2.13 11.83
C CYS A 192 10.39 1.70 11.35
N LEU A 193 11.43 2.44 11.73
CA LEU A 193 12.82 2.11 11.40
C LEU A 193 13.25 0.78 12.02
N ILE A 194 12.88 0.52 13.29
CA ILE A 194 13.15 -0.74 13.98
C ILE A 194 12.49 -1.92 13.26
N GLN A 195 11.18 -1.83 12.96
CA GLN A 195 10.45 -2.87 12.22
C GLN A 195 11.10 -3.13 10.86
N ARG A 196 11.45 -2.07 10.12
CA ARG A 196 12.01 -2.19 8.77
C ARG A 196 13.43 -2.73 8.74
N CYS A 197 14.28 -2.40 9.72
CA CYS A 197 15.68 -2.83 9.77
C CYS A 197 15.90 -4.17 10.49
N LEU A 198 15.05 -4.50 11.46
CA LEU A 198 15.19 -5.70 12.29
C LEU A 198 14.11 -6.76 12.02
N LEU A 199 13.13 -6.48 11.15
CA LEU A 199 11.94 -7.32 10.96
C LEU A 199 11.23 -7.59 12.30
N TYR A 200 11.21 -6.58 13.17
CA TYR A 200 10.63 -6.70 14.49
C TYR A 200 9.10 -6.72 14.39
N ALA A 201 8.49 -7.89 14.53
CA ALA A 201 7.05 -8.01 14.49
C ALA A 201 6.39 -7.51 15.79
N THR A 202 5.56 -6.49 15.67
CA THR A 202 4.74 -5.90 16.75
C THR A 202 3.42 -6.67 16.94
N ASN A 203 2.60 -6.26 17.90
CA ASN A 203 1.36 -6.99 18.21
C ASN A 203 0.30 -6.81 17.11
N ASP A 204 0.20 -5.61 16.53
CA ASP A 204 -0.62 -5.30 15.36
C ASP A 204 -0.31 -6.21 14.16
N VAL A 205 0.96 -6.47 13.85
CA VAL A 205 1.40 -7.47 12.85
C VAL A 205 0.82 -8.85 13.17
N ARG A 206 0.94 -9.31 14.43
CA ARG A 206 0.45 -10.62 14.86
C ARG A 206 -1.08 -10.71 14.80
N ASP A 207 -1.77 -9.68 15.26
CA ASP A 207 -3.23 -9.63 15.28
C ASP A 207 -3.79 -9.60 13.85
N CYS A 208 -3.17 -8.82 12.96
CA CYS A 208 -3.52 -8.78 11.53
C CYS A 208 -3.25 -10.13 10.85
N TYR A 209 -2.09 -10.74 11.11
CA TYR A 209 -1.76 -12.08 10.60
C TYR A 209 -2.83 -13.12 11.01
N VAL A 210 -3.22 -13.14 12.29
CA VAL A 210 -4.27 -14.05 12.79
C VAL A 210 -5.60 -13.78 12.09
N LEU A 211 -5.95 -12.50 11.86
CA LEU A 211 -7.18 -12.13 11.18
C LEU A 211 -7.20 -12.57 9.72
N VAL A 212 -6.14 -12.29 8.97
CA VAL A 212 -5.98 -12.70 7.56
C VAL A 212 -5.99 -14.22 7.45
N ARG A 213 -5.17 -14.90 8.25
CA ARG A 213 -5.12 -16.37 8.26
C ARG A 213 -6.49 -16.96 8.58
N ARG A 214 -7.17 -16.49 9.62
CA ARG A 214 -8.52 -16.97 9.96
C ARG A 214 -9.50 -16.77 8.81
N ALA A 215 -9.42 -15.65 8.10
CA ALA A 215 -10.28 -15.39 6.94
C ALA A 215 -10.00 -16.37 5.79
N LEU A 216 -8.73 -16.64 5.47
CA LEU A 216 -8.32 -17.57 4.40
C LEU A 216 -8.78 -19.01 4.64
N TYR A 217 -8.90 -19.44 5.89
CA TYR A 217 -9.35 -20.80 6.24
C TYR A 217 -10.89 -20.93 6.34
N ARG A 218 -11.66 -19.84 6.17
CA ARG A 218 -13.12 -19.92 6.18
C ARG A 218 -13.62 -20.45 4.83
N PRO A 219 -14.38 -21.55 4.79
CA PRO A 219 -14.83 -22.15 3.53
C PRO A 219 -15.81 -21.25 2.75
N GLU A 220 -16.50 -20.35 3.43
CA GLU A 220 -17.44 -19.39 2.84
C GLU A 220 -16.71 -18.24 2.14
N VAL A 221 -15.52 -17.88 2.63
CA VAL A 221 -14.71 -16.78 2.08
C VAL A 221 -13.91 -17.33 0.92
N LYS A 222 -14.08 -16.73 -0.26
CA LYS A 222 -13.34 -17.06 -1.48
C LYS A 222 -12.29 -16.01 -1.82
N LYS A 223 -12.35 -14.86 -1.14
CA LYS A 223 -11.47 -13.74 -1.39
C LYS A 223 -11.21 -12.96 -0.11
N VAL A 224 -9.93 -12.70 0.16
CA VAL A 224 -9.49 -11.85 1.27
C VAL A 224 -8.78 -10.65 0.68
N VAL A 225 -9.24 -9.45 0.99
CA VAL A 225 -8.64 -8.20 0.51
C VAL A 225 -7.92 -7.54 1.67
N LEU A 226 -6.61 -7.38 1.55
CA LEU A 226 -5.76 -6.72 2.55
C LEU A 226 -5.30 -5.36 2.02
N ILE A 227 -5.81 -4.29 2.62
CA ILE A 227 -5.43 -2.91 2.32
C ILE A 227 -4.45 -2.42 3.39
N LEU A 228 -3.33 -1.87 2.95
CA LEU A 228 -2.24 -1.43 3.81
C LEU A 228 -1.92 0.04 3.52
N HIS A 229 -1.69 0.84 4.57
CA HIS A 229 -1.25 2.23 4.39
C HIS A 229 0.06 2.52 5.12
N SER A 230 0.98 3.24 4.47
CA SER A 230 2.22 3.73 5.09
C SER A 230 3.07 2.61 5.73
N GLN A 231 3.31 2.65 7.05
CA GLN A 231 4.01 1.61 7.83
C GLN A 231 3.28 0.27 7.77
N GLY A 232 1.96 0.26 7.61
CA GLY A 232 1.19 -0.96 7.38
C GLY A 232 1.69 -1.76 6.18
N GLY A 233 2.41 -1.13 5.23
CA GLY A 233 3.12 -1.83 4.16
C GLY A 233 4.30 -2.69 4.64
N ILE A 234 5.10 -2.20 5.59
CA ILE A 234 6.19 -2.97 6.22
C ILE A 234 5.59 -4.16 6.98
N GLU A 235 4.55 -3.88 7.78
CA GLU A 235 3.84 -4.87 8.58
C GLU A 235 3.19 -5.94 7.69
N GLY A 236 2.54 -5.53 6.60
CA GLY A 236 1.97 -6.42 5.61
C GLY A 236 2.98 -7.26 4.84
N GLY A 237 4.19 -6.73 4.60
CA GLY A 237 5.30 -7.51 4.03
C GLY A 237 5.71 -8.67 4.96
N MET A 238 5.84 -8.39 6.26
CA MET A 238 6.11 -9.43 7.27
C MET A 238 4.97 -10.45 7.38
N ILE A 239 3.71 -9.99 7.38
CA ILE A 239 2.53 -10.85 7.40
C ILE A 239 2.54 -11.78 6.18
N LEU A 240 2.84 -11.23 5.00
CA LEU A 240 2.90 -11.99 3.76
C LEU A 240 3.99 -13.07 3.82
N ASP A 241 5.18 -12.74 4.33
CA ASP A 241 6.26 -13.72 4.48
C ASP A 241 5.84 -14.88 5.40
N TRP A 242 5.15 -14.59 6.51
CA TRP A 242 4.60 -15.64 7.39
C TRP A 242 3.48 -16.45 6.74
N LEU A 243 2.62 -15.82 5.95
CA LEU A 243 1.56 -16.53 5.23
C LEU A 243 2.15 -17.47 4.19
N LEU A 244 3.18 -17.05 3.45
CA LEU A 244 3.88 -17.87 2.45
C LEU A 244 4.57 -19.09 3.07
N ASP A 245 5.00 -19.00 4.33
CA ASP A 245 5.64 -20.10 5.07
C ASP A 245 4.63 -21.09 5.66
N GLU A 246 3.48 -20.61 6.17
CA GLU A 246 2.54 -21.45 6.93
C GLU A 246 1.25 -21.86 6.19
N VAL A 247 0.82 -21.13 5.17
CA VAL A 247 -0.51 -21.31 4.56
C VAL A 247 -0.42 -22.08 3.23
N PRO A 248 -1.33 -23.04 2.97
CA PRO A 248 -1.41 -23.71 1.67
C PRO A 248 -1.58 -22.72 0.51
N GLN A 249 -0.88 -22.98 -0.59
CA GLN A 249 -0.79 -22.08 -1.74
C GLN A 249 -2.14 -21.84 -2.43
N ASP A 250 -3.05 -22.80 -2.39
CA ASP A 250 -4.42 -22.69 -2.90
C ASP A 250 -5.26 -21.68 -2.10
N LEU A 251 -5.06 -21.60 -0.78
CA LEU A 251 -5.70 -20.59 0.07
C LEU A 251 -5.05 -19.21 -0.15
N ILE A 252 -3.72 -19.13 -0.21
CA ILE A 252 -3.01 -17.86 -0.44
C ILE A 252 -3.47 -17.15 -1.73
N ARG A 253 -3.85 -17.90 -2.77
CA ARG A 253 -4.36 -17.33 -4.02
C ARG A 253 -5.65 -16.53 -3.88
N GLN A 254 -6.38 -16.72 -2.79
CA GLN A 254 -7.58 -15.93 -2.47
C GLN A 254 -7.23 -14.54 -1.92
N LEU A 255 -5.97 -14.30 -1.55
CA LEU A 255 -5.50 -13.03 -1.01
C LEU A 255 -5.23 -12.04 -2.15
N GLU A 256 -5.78 -10.83 -2.04
CA GLU A 256 -5.44 -9.67 -2.85
C GLU A 256 -4.86 -8.58 -1.93
N ILE A 257 -3.75 -7.96 -2.32
CA ILE A 257 -3.05 -6.96 -1.50
C ILE A 257 -3.00 -5.62 -2.21
N TYR A 258 -3.40 -4.57 -1.49
CA TYR A 258 -3.41 -3.20 -1.99
C TYR A 258 -2.69 -2.29 -1.00
N THR A 259 -1.60 -1.65 -1.41
CA THR A 259 -0.85 -0.76 -0.52
C THR A 259 -0.95 0.69 -0.98
N PHE A 260 -1.04 1.63 -0.05
CA PHE A 260 -1.06 3.06 -0.31
C PHE A 260 0.07 3.73 0.48
N GLY A 261 0.91 4.54 -0.15
CA GLY A 261 1.98 5.24 0.58
C GLY A 261 3.04 4.31 1.18
N CYS A 262 3.26 3.14 0.59
CA CYS A 262 3.98 2.01 1.22
C CYS A 262 5.43 2.34 1.62
N LEU A 263 5.73 2.18 2.92
CA LEU A 263 7.07 2.32 3.50
C LEU A 263 7.90 1.04 3.45
N ALA A 264 7.39 -0.07 2.89
CA ALA A 264 8.15 -1.30 2.83
C ALA A 264 9.41 -1.15 1.96
N ASN A 265 10.47 -1.87 2.32
CA ASN A 265 11.66 -1.99 1.48
C ASN A 265 11.64 -3.25 0.61
N HIS A 266 10.74 -4.19 0.86
CA HIS A 266 10.53 -5.40 0.09
C HIS A 266 9.06 -5.85 0.17
N PHE A 267 8.65 -6.66 -0.78
CA PHE A 267 7.37 -7.35 -0.83
C PHE A 267 7.57 -8.63 -1.64
N ASN A 268 7.53 -9.80 -0.99
CA ASN A 268 7.85 -11.08 -1.62
C ASN A 268 6.61 -11.71 -2.27
N ASN A 269 6.78 -12.34 -3.44
CA ASN A 269 5.73 -13.12 -4.10
C ASN A 269 6.39 -14.15 -5.03
N PRO A 270 6.83 -15.31 -4.53
CA PRO A 270 7.53 -16.30 -5.34
C PRO A 270 6.60 -16.96 -6.38
N TYR A 271 7.20 -17.54 -7.41
CA TYR A 271 6.51 -18.41 -8.36
C TYR A 271 6.17 -19.76 -7.71
N ARG A 272 5.05 -20.36 -8.09
CA ARG A 272 4.59 -21.63 -7.54
C ARG A 272 5.37 -22.83 -8.05
N ASP A 273 5.87 -22.74 -9.28
CA ASP A 273 6.63 -23.81 -9.91
C ASP A 273 7.81 -23.28 -10.72
N THR A 274 8.79 -24.15 -10.90
CA THR A 274 10.04 -23.83 -11.61
C THR A 274 9.80 -23.57 -13.11
N ALA A 275 8.77 -24.18 -13.72
CA ALA A 275 8.49 -23.97 -15.14
C ALA A 275 8.00 -22.54 -15.40
N SER A 276 7.09 -22.03 -14.56
CA SER A 276 6.65 -20.64 -14.56
C SER A 276 7.77 -19.66 -14.23
N CYS A 277 8.64 -20.00 -13.28
CA CYS A 277 9.82 -19.19 -12.98
C CYS A 277 10.77 -19.08 -14.20
N ASN A 278 11.06 -20.22 -14.86
CA ASN A 278 11.91 -20.28 -16.04
C ASN A 278 11.27 -19.56 -17.24
N ALA A 279 9.96 -19.69 -17.43
CA ALA A 279 9.20 -18.97 -18.44
C ALA A 279 9.34 -17.46 -18.27
N ALA A 280 9.19 -16.97 -17.03
CA ALA A 280 9.31 -15.55 -16.75
C ALA A 280 10.75 -15.03 -16.90
N MET A 281 11.77 -15.78 -16.45
CA MET A 281 13.16 -15.41 -16.66
C MET A 281 13.54 -15.35 -18.15
N ARG A 282 13.03 -16.28 -18.96
CA ARG A 282 13.20 -16.25 -20.43
C ARG A 282 12.55 -15.02 -21.03
N TYR A 283 11.32 -14.71 -20.62
CA TYR A 283 10.61 -13.52 -21.07
C TYR A 283 11.42 -12.24 -20.79
N VAL A 284 11.94 -12.06 -19.58
CA VAL A 284 12.76 -10.88 -19.24
C VAL A 284 14.00 -10.77 -20.13
N ARG A 285 14.58 -11.90 -20.55
CA ARG A 285 15.80 -11.93 -21.36
C ARG A 285 15.56 -11.78 -22.86
N THR A 286 14.50 -12.37 -23.41
CA THR A 286 14.28 -12.47 -24.86
C THR A 286 13.03 -11.76 -25.35
N GLY A 287 12.12 -11.40 -24.46
CA GLY A 287 10.80 -10.86 -24.81
C GLY A 287 9.78 -11.92 -25.28
N ASP A 288 10.18 -13.20 -25.33
CA ASP A 288 9.31 -14.28 -25.81
C ASP A 288 8.47 -14.89 -24.69
N ILE A 289 7.19 -15.08 -24.97
CA ILE A 289 6.22 -15.67 -24.03
C ILE A 289 6.20 -17.17 -24.27
N THR A 290 6.83 -17.95 -23.39
CA THR A 290 6.86 -19.41 -23.45
C THR A 290 6.37 -20.02 -22.14
N GLY A 291 5.08 -20.37 -22.06
CA GLY A 291 4.47 -20.98 -20.85
C GLY A 291 3.73 -19.99 -19.94
N ASN A 292 3.34 -20.44 -18.74
CA ASN A 292 2.56 -19.63 -17.79
C ASN A 292 3.48 -18.75 -16.93
N ILE A 293 3.62 -17.48 -17.28
CA ILE A 293 4.43 -16.50 -16.54
C ILE A 293 3.70 -15.83 -15.36
N HIS A 294 2.39 -16.09 -15.18
CA HIS A 294 1.54 -15.44 -14.18
C HIS A 294 1.28 -16.33 -12.95
N ASN A 295 1.90 -17.52 -12.88
CA ASN A 295 1.68 -18.48 -11.79
C ASN A 295 2.46 -18.13 -10.50
N ARG A 296 2.18 -16.96 -9.96
CA ARG A 296 2.68 -16.49 -8.66
C ARG A 296 1.82 -17.05 -7.52
N SER A 297 2.36 -16.95 -6.30
CA SER A 297 1.68 -17.38 -5.07
C SER A 297 0.45 -16.52 -4.80
N ILE A 298 0.61 -15.19 -4.90
CA ILE A 298 -0.47 -14.22 -4.87
C ILE A 298 -0.72 -13.69 -6.28
N LEU A 299 -2.00 -13.62 -6.65
CA LEU A 299 -2.42 -13.19 -7.99
C LEU A 299 -2.39 -11.67 -8.16
N HIS A 300 -2.80 -10.93 -7.13
CA HIS A 300 -2.99 -9.49 -7.26
C HIS A 300 -2.33 -8.74 -6.11
N ILE A 301 -1.30 -7.97 -6.46
CA ILE A 301 -0.64 -7.01 -5.58
C ILE A 301 -0.54 -5.69 -6.34
N GLU A 302 -1.12 -4.62 -5.78
CA GLU A 302 -1.03 -3.27 -6.34
C GLU A 302 -0.55 -2.27 -5.28
N HIS A 303 0.33 -1.37 -5.69
CA HIS A 303 0.91 -0.34 -4.86
C HIS A 303 0.59 1.03 -5.44
N TYR A 304 -0.22 1.80 -4.72
CA TYR A 304 -0.58 3.17 -5.07
C TYR A 304 0.40 4.13 -4.41
N ALA A 305 1.09 4.92 -5.22
CA ALA A 305 2.14 5.82 -4.76
C ALA A 305 1.96 7.25 -5.29
N ASN A 306 2.08 8.23 -4.41
CA ASN A 306 2.19 9.64 -4.81
C ASN A 306 3.67 9.99 -5.01
N LYS A 307 4.03 10.53 -6.18
CA LYS A 307 5.43 10.80 -6.58
C LYS A 307 6.18 11.73 -5.61
N ARG A 308 5.47 12.65 -4.96
CA ARG A 308 6.03 13.62 -4.01
C ARG A 308 5.77 13.24 -2.54
N ASP A 309 5.17 12.08 -2.28
CA ASP A 309 5.01 11.58 -0.91
C ASP A 309 6.36 11.09 -0.37
N PHE A 310 6.77 11.66 0.78
CA PHE A 310 7.97 11.26 1.49
C PHE A 310 8.02 9.75 1.74
N ALA A 311 6.90 9.16 2.17
CA ALA A 311 6.85 7.75 2.53
C ALA A 311 7.07 6.86 1.30
N CYS A 312 6.45 7.20 0.17
CA CYS A 312 6.68 6.50 -1.10
C CYS A 312 8.14 6.58 -1.54
N ARG A 313 8.76 7.76 -1.42
CA ARG A 313 10.17 7.98 -1.78
C ARG A 313 11.15 7.31 -0.82
N PHE A 314 10.74 7.03 0.40
CA PHE A 314 11.51 6.28 1.38
C PHE A 314 11.29 4.76 1.25
N GLY A 315 10.10 4.35 0.79
CA GLY A 315 9.69 2.98 0.56
C GLY A 315 9.59 2.66 -0.93
N VAL A 316 8.39 2.32 -1.39
CA VAL A 316 8.13 1.71 -2.70
C VAL A 316 8.91 2.35 -3.86
N LEU A 317 8.91 3.68 -4.03
CA LEU A 317 9.57 4.34 -5.17
C LEU A 317 11.11 4.28 -5.13
N ASN A 318 11.70 4.00 -3.97
CA ASN A 318 13.15 3.80 -3.84
C ASN A 318 13.56 2.34 -4.07
N PHE A 319 12.65 1.38 -3.92
CA PHE A 319 12.96 -0.03 -4.16
C PHE A 319 12.36 -0.57 -5.47
N ASP A 320 11.66 0.29 -6.20
CA ASP A 320 11.06 0.03 -7.51
C ASP A 320 12.00 0.44 -8.68
N HIS A 321 13.32 0.37 -8.50
CA HIS A 321 14.26 0.84 -9.51
C HIS A 321 14.22 -0.01 -10.80
N SER A 322 14.24 0.69 -11.95
CA SER A 322 14.11 0.11 -13.31
C SER A 322 15.25 -0.83 -13.72
N LYS A 323 16.42 -0.67 -13.10
CA LYS A 323 17.56 -1.59 -13.19
C LYS A 323 18.05 -1.88 -11.79
N PRO A 324 18.27 -3.16 -11.44
CA PRO A 324 19.01 -3.46 -10.24
C PRO A 324 20.41 -2.86 -10.36
N GLN A 325 20.68 -1.79 -9.62
CA GLN A 325 22.04 -1.30 -9.40
C GLN A 325 22.90 -2.40 -8.74
N ASP A 326 22.24 -3.33 -8.04
CA ASP A 326 22.84 -4.50 -7.45
C ASP A 326 21.97 -5.75 -7.65
N ARG A 327 22.60 -6.89 -7.97
CA ARG A 327 21.91 -8.17 -8.11
C ARG A 327 21.27 -8.68 -6.81
N ARG A 328 21.67 -8.13 -5.66
CA ARG A 328 21.09 -8.42 -4.32
C ARG A 328 19.85 -7.60 -3.97
N GLU A 329 19.34 -6.81 -4.91
CA GLU A 329 18.26 -5.86 -4.61
C GLU A 329 17.03 -6.48 -3.96
N ASN A 330 16.33 -5.61 -3.23
CA ASN A 330 15.12 -6.00 -2.56
C ASN A 330 14.08 -6.40 -3.59
N ARG A 331 13.37 -7.49 -3.31
CA ARG A 331 12.26 -7.93 -4.14
C ARG A 331 11.06 -7.07 -3.78
N PHE A 332 10.56 -6.28 -4.72
CA PHE A 332 9.33 -5.51 -4.55
C PHE A 332 8.32 -5.98 -5.59
N MET A 333 7.48 -6.93 -5.19
CA MET A 333 6.52 -7.62 -6.07
C MET A 333 5.15 -6.97 -6.04
N GLY A 334 4.59 -6.74 -7.22
CA GLY A 334 3.31 -6.06 -7.45
C GLY A 334 3.40 -5.08 -8.62
N LYS A 335 2.26 -4.47 -8.98
CA LYS A 335 2.19 -3.32 -9.89
C LYS A 335 2.29 -2.04 -9.08
N VAL A 336 3.16 -1.10 -9.44
CA VAL A 336 3.25 0.21 -8.78
C VAL A 336 2.59 1.25 -9.66
N LEU A 337 1.48 1.82 -9.20
CA LEU A 337 0.74 2.87 -9.90
C LEU A 337 1.10 4.23 -9.27
N VAL A 338 1.78 5.08 -10.05
CA VAL A 338 2.37 6.33 -9.56
C VAL A 338 1.56 7.53 -10.05
N SER A 339 0.97 8.24 -9.11
CA SER A 339 0.31 9.53 -9.32
C SER A 339 1.34 10.67 -9.22
N PRO A 340 1.26 11.72 -10.05
CA PRO A 340 2.13 12.91 -9.95
C PRO A 340 1.85 13.76 -8.69
N ALA A 341 0.85 13.38 -7.89
CA ALA A 341 0.40 14.11 -6.70
C ALA A 341 1.42 14.09 -5.54
N SER A 342 1.06 14.85 -4.50
CA SER A 342 1.72 14.96 -3.20
C SER A 342 0.73 14.54 -2.12
N GLY A 343 1.20 14.36 -0.89
CA GLY A 343 0.36 14.06 0.26
C GLY A 343 0.42 12.59 0.65
N HIS A 344 0.38 12.35 1.95
CA HIS A 344 0.52 11.01 2.53
C HIS A 344 -0.75 10.47 3.21
N GLN A 345 -1.60 11.36 3.76
CA GLN A 345 -2.87 10.98 4.41
C GLN A 345 -3.75 10.07 3.52
N PHE A 346 -4.30 9.02 4.12
CA PHE A 346 -4.91 7.92 3.40
C PHE A 346 -6.22 8.33 2.70
N ASN A 347 -7.15 8.95 3.42
CA ASN A 347 -8.39 9.42 2.82
C ASN A 347 -8.13 10.62 1.92
N GLN A 348 -7.55 11.68 2.50
CA GLN A 348 -7.45 12.99 1.85
C GLN A 348 -6.55 13.00 0.60
N HIS A 349 -5.42 12.28 0.60
CA HIS A 349 -4.45 12.37 -0.50
C HIS A 349 -4.48 11.18 -1.43
N TYR A 350 -4.88 10.00 -0.94
CA TYR A 350 -4.99 8.79 -1.77
C TYR A 350 -6.42 8.54 -2.21
N LEU A 351 -7.34 8.25 -1.30
CA LEU A 351 -8.70 7.86 -1.71
C LEU A 351 -9.46 8.99 -2.39
N ASP A 352 -9.30 10.25 -2.00
CA ASP A 352 -9.97 11.38 -2.65
C ASP A 352 -9.43 11.66 -4.05
N THR A 353 -8.14 11.42 -4.28
CA THR A 353 -7.49 11.61 -5.59
C THR A 353 -7.77 10.42 -6.52
N MET A 354 -7.68 9.20 -6.00
CA MET A 354 -7.70 7.97 -6.81
C MET A 354 -9.09 7.35 -6.89
N PHE A 355 -9.94 7.54 -5.87
CA PHE A 355 -11.30 7.01 -5.77
C PHE A 355 -12.27 8.11 -5.31
N PRO A 356 -12.40 9.19 -6.09
CA PRO A 356 -13.17 10.35 -5.68
C PRO A 356 -14.64 9.95 -5.48
N LEU A 357 -15.22 10.37 -4.36
CA LEU A 357 -16.65 10.20 -4.14
C LEU A 357 -17.44 11.28 -4.91
N ASP A 358 -18.71 10.96 -5.14
CA ASP A 358 -19.71 11.90 -5.60
C ASP A 358 -20.02 12.94 -4.50
N PRO A 359 -20.70 14.06 -4.82
CA PRO A 359 -21.03 15.08 -3.81
C PRO A 359 -21.87 14.59 -2.63
N THR A 360 -22.51 13.42 -2.75
CA THR A 360 -23.24 12.82 -1.63
C THR A 360 -22.35 12.01 -0.68
N ASN A 361 -21.07 11.80 -1.02
CA ASN A 361 -20.11 10.94 -0.33
C ASN A 361 -20.62 9.50 -0.15
N ARG A 362 -21.36 8.97 -1.13
CA ARG A 362 -21.97 7.63 -1.08
C ARG A 362 -21.48 6.69 -2.17
N PHE A 363 -21.06 7.25 -3.30
CA PHE A 363 -20.61 6.50 -4.45
C PHE A 363 -19.30 7.04 -4.95
N THR A 364 -18.42 6.17 -5.43
CA THR A 364 -17.29 6.58 -6.26
C THR A 364 -17.81 7.06 -7.60
N ARG A 365 -17.55 8.33 -7.94
CA ARG A 365 -17.97 8.90 -9.23
C ARG A 365 -17.15 8.33 -10.38
N GLU A 366 -17.68 8.46 -11.59
CA GLU A 366 -16.92 8.18 -12.81
C GLU A 366 -15.69 9.11 -12.92
N PRO A 367 -14.59 8.63 -13.54
CA PRO A 367 -13.38 9.41 -13.70
C PRO A 367 -13.63 10.53 -14.72
N ARG A 368 -13.09 11.70 -14.45
CA ARG A 368 -13.16 12.89 -15.28
C ARG A 368 -11.79 13.20 -15.87
N GLU A 369 -11.78 14.00 -16.93
CA GLU A 369 -10.52 14.47 -17.53
C GLU A 369 -9.62 15.12 -16.46
N GLY A 370 -8.39 14.64 -16.36
CA GLY A 370 -7.41 15.09 -15.37
C GLY A 370 -7.40 14.30 -14.05
N ASP A 371 -8.37 13.42 -13.81
CA ASP A 371 -8.30 12.48 -12.69
C ASP A 371 -7.20 11.44 -12.91
N PHE A 372 -6.63 10.94 -11.82
CA PHE A 372 -5.64 9.87 -11.86
C PHE A 372 -6.13 8.65 -12.67
N MET A 373 -7.38 8.26 -12.45
CA MET A 373 -8.00 7.09 -13.07
C MET A 373 -8.30 7.27 -14.57
N ASP A 374 -8.42 8.51 -15.07
CA ASP A 374 -8.58 8.81 -16.51
C ASP A 374 -7.24 9.04 -17.23
N THR A 375 -6.10 8.93 -16.52
CA THR A 375 -4.82 9.20 -17.17
C THR A 375 -4.45 8.10 -18.17
N ASP A 376 -3.97 8.51 -19.34
CA ASP A 376 -3.41 7.61 -20.35
C ASP A 376 -2.06 7.06 -19.87
N VAL A 377 -1.95 5.73 -19.84
CA VAL A 377 -0.72 4.99 -19.61
C VAL A 377 -0.28 4.37 -20.93
N ILE A 378 0.95 4.68 -21.33
CA ILE A 378 1.54 4.16 -22.56
C ILE A 378 2.25 2.84 -22.25
N VAL A 379 1.82 1.78 -22.94
CA VAL A 379 2.41 0.43 -22.87
C VAL A 379 3.09 0.14 -24.21
N SER A 380 4.42 0.04 -24.23
CA SER A 380 5.17 -0.22 -25.47
C SER A 380 5.62 -1.69 -25.56
N ARG A 381 5.56 -2.27 -26.77
CA ARG A 381 5.98 -3.67 -27.04
C ARG A 381 7.50 -3.87 -27.06
N HIS A 382 8.25 -2.78 -27.14
CA HIS A 382 9.65 -2.77 -27.59
C HIS A 382 10.55 -1.92 -26.71
N ASP A 383 10.21 -1.72 -25.44
CA ASP A 383 11.17 -1.10 -24.53
C ASP A 383 12.36 -2.03 -24.36
N ARG A 384 13.39 -1.76 -25.17
CA ARG A 384 14.76 -2.07 -24.82
C ARG A 384 14.98 -1.47 -23.42
N PRO A 385 15.74 -2.13 -22.54
CA PRO A 385 15.96 -1.67 -21.17
C PRO A 385 16.83 -0.41 -21.14
N GLU A 386 16.28 0.73 -21.54
CA GLU A 386 16.82 2.06 -21.33
C GLU A 386 15.84 2.90 -20.50
N GLU A 387 16.38 3.29 -19.35
CA GLU A 387 15.93 4.23 -18.31
C GLU A 387 14.58 4.01 -17.61
N ASP A 388 13.49 3.66 -18.30
CA ASP A 388 12.20 3.42 -17.66
C ASP A 388 11.66 2.03 -18.02
N ARG A 389 11.14 1.29 -17.03
CA ARG A 389 10.47 -0.01 -17.20
C ARG A 389 8.95 0.21 -17.13
N PRO A 390 8.29 0.70 -18.19
CA PRO A 390 6.84 0.77 -18.20
C PRO A 390 6.25 -0.64 -18.18
N VAL A 391 4.96 -0.72 -17.82
CA VAL A 391 4.12 -1.93 -17.89
C VAL A 391 4.49 -2.74 -19.12
N THR A 392 4.93 -3.97 -18.92
CA THR A 392 5.18 -4.85 -20.06
C THR A 392 3.84 -5.17 -20.73
N ILE A 393 3.82 -5.40 -22.05
CA ILE A 393 2.61 -5.89 -22.72
C ILE A 393 2.04 -7.14 -22.05
N LEU A 394 2.83 -7.88 -21.29
CA LEU A 394 2.42 -9.04 -20.50
C LEU A 394 1.65 -8.67 -19.23
N ASP A 395 2.13 -7.68 -18.48
CA ASP A 395 1.42 -7.10 -17.33
C ASP A 395 0.11 -6.42 -17.78
N ALA A 396 0.06 -5.94 -19.03
CA ALA A 396 -1.14 -5.42 -19.70
C ALA A 396 -2.02 -6.51 -20.37
N ALA A 397 -1.45 -7.62 -20.85
CA ALA A 397 -2.18 -8.70 -21.54
C ALA A 397 -2.87 -9.64 -20.56
N GLY A 398 -2.31 -9.84 -19.35
CA GLY A 398 -3.03 -10.49 -18.25
C GLY A 398 -4.30 -9.74 -17.80
N LEU A 399 -4.48 -8.48 -18.24
CA LEU A 399 -5.69 -7.68 -18.03
C LEU A 399 -6.69 -7.76 -19.20
N LEU A 400 -6.28 -8.29 -20.35
CA LEU A 400 -7.09 -8.36 -21.58
C LEU A 400 -7.45 -9.79 -21.98
N ASP A 401 -6.82 -10.79 -21.37
CA ASP A 401 -7.15 -12.19 -21.59
C ASP A 401 -8.35 -12.59 -20.71
N ALA A 402 -9.55 -12.43 -21.27
CA ALA A 402 -10.82 -12.96 -20.77
C ALA A 402 -10.91 -14.50 -20.95
N GLY A 403 -9.83 -15.21 -20.61
CA GLY A 403 -9.57 -16.60 -20.95
C GLY A 403 -10.00 -17.64 -19.91
N THR A 404 -10.64 -17.24 -18.81
CA THR A 404 -11.39 -18.15 -17.92
C THR A 404 -12.73 -17.53 -17.50
N GLY A 405 -13.68 -17.48 -18.45
CA GLY A 405 -15.12 -17.45 -18.17
C GLY A 405 -15.85 -16.10 -18.26
N GLU A 406 -16.41 -15.81 -19.44
CA GLU A 406 -17.65 -15.07 -19.74
C GLU A 406 -17.86 -13.64 -19.16
N VAL A 407 -17.24 -12.68 -19.87
CA VAL A 407 -17.76 -11.41 -20.47
C VAL A 407 -18.73 -10.52 -19.69
N ASP A 408 -18.31 -9.25 -19.51
CA ASP A 408 -19.06 -8.11 -20.06
C ASP A 408 -18.09 -7.06 -20.67
N GLY A 409 -18.24 -6.77 -21.98
CA GLY A 409 -18.00 -5.40 -22.47
C GLY A 409 -16.82 -4.98 -23.34
N THR A 410 -15.77 -5.75 -23.66
CA THR A 410 -14.90 -5.45 -24.84
C THR A 410 -14.03 -6.65 -25.22
N SER A 411 -14.34 -7.31 -26.35
CA SER A 411 -13.53 -8.40 -26.88
C SER A 411 -12.29 -7.86 -27.59
N LEU A 412 -11.11 -8.42 -27.32
CA LEU A 412 -9.88 -8.20 -28.08
C LEU A 412 -10.09 -8.42 -29.60
N ASN A 413 -11.05 -9.27 -29.98
CA ASN A 413 -11.39 -9.53 -31.38
C ASN A 413 -12.13 -8.37 -32.05
N SER A 414 -12.84 -7.50 -31.33
CA SER A 414 -13.48 -6.34 -31.96
C SER A 414 -12.48 -5.21 -32.25
N VAL A 415 -11.36 -5.16 -31.53
CA VAL A 415 -10.24 -4.25 -31.83
C VAL A 415 -9.41 -4.77 -33.00
N LEU A 416 -9.29 -6.10 -33.14
CA LEU A 416 -8.50 -6.74 -34.19
C LEU A 416 -9.24 -6.92 -35.52
N SER A 417 -10.58 -6.98 -35.56
CA SER A 417 -11.33 -7.22 -36.81
C SER A 417 -11.46 -6.01 -37.75
N GLY A 418 -11.05 -4.81 -37.35
CA GLY A 418 -11.16 -3.61 -38.18
C GLY A 418 -9.91 -3.21 -38.96
N SER A 419 -8.71 -3.64 -38.54
CA SER A 419 -7.45 -3.15 -39.14
C SER A 419 -6.41 -4.23 -39.46
N ALA A 420 -6.73 -5.51 -39.23
CA ALA A 420 -5.82 -6.64 -39.43
C ALA A 420 -5.65 -7.07 -40.89
N GLN A 421 -5.54 -6.12 -41.82
CA GLN A 421 -4.90 -6.40 -43.11
C GLN A 421 -3.72 -5.49 -43.45
N ASN A 422 -3.33 -4.51 -42.62
CA ASN A 422 -2.18 -3.64 -42.95
C ASN A 422 -1.49 -2.92 -41.77
N MET A 423 -1.35 -3.51 -40.58
CA MET A 423 -0.58 -2.86 -39.50
C MET A 423 0.87 -3.36 -39.41
N LYS A 424 1.76 -2.51 -39.94
CA LYS A 424 3.21 -2.53 -39.71
C LYS A 424 3.53 -2.47 -38.21
N VAL A 425 4.65 -3.11 -37.90
CA VAL A 425 5.49 -3.02 -36.70
C VAL A 425 5.50 -1.61 -36.08
N GLY A 426 5.15 -1.48 -34.79
CA GLY A 426 5.45 -0.31 -33.96
C GLY A 426 4.27 0.58 -33.57
N LEU A 427 3.35 0.13 -32.71
CA LEU A 427 2.42 1.05 -32.02
C LEU A 427 2.36 0.80 -30.52
N ASN A 428 2.62 1.87 -29.78
CA ASN A 428 2.41 2.00 -28.34
C ASN A 428 0.91 1.93 -28.05
N MET A 429 0.50 1.08 -27.11
CA MET A 429 -0.89 0.94 -26.71
C MET A 429 -1.19 1.94 -25.59
N LYS A 430 -2.23 2.76 -25.77
CA LYS A 430 -2.71 3.68 -24.73
C LYS A 430 -3.85 3.01 -23.97
N LEU A 431 -3.65 2.77 -22.68
CA LEU A 431 -4.67 2.25 -21.77
C LEU A 431 -4.98 3.30 -20.71
N LYS A 432 -6.23 3.36 -20.25
CA LYS A 432 -6.59 4.23 -19.12
C LYS A 432 -6.17 3.58 -17.80
N MET A 433 -5.77 4.39 -16.83
CA MET A 433 -5.35 3.90 -15.50
C MET A 433 -6.43 3.03 -14.83
N HIS A 434 -7.70 3.39 -14.97
CA HIS A 434 -8.81 2.62 -14.43
C HIS A 434 -9.00 1.22 -15.06
N GLN A 435 -8.41 0.97 -16.24
CA GLN A 435 -8.38 -0.35 -16.87
C GLN A 435 -7.21 -1.20 -16.34
N LEU A 436 -6.20 -0.55 -15.75
CA LEU A 436 -5.02 -1.22 -15.18
C LEU A 436 -5.17 -1.52 -13.68
N SER A 437 -5.97 -0.72 -12.96
CA SER A 437 -6.26 -0.90 -11.55
C SER A 437 -7.37 -1.94 -11.35
N ARG A 438 -7.02 -3.08 -10.72
CA ARG A 438 -8.02 -4.08 -10.31
C ARG A 438 -8.86 -3.55 -9.17
N LEU A 439 -8.28 -2.79 -8.24
CA LEU A 439 -9.03 -2.23 -7.11
C LEU A 439 -10.17 -1.32 -7.57
N TRP A 440 -9.97 -0.58 -8.66
CA TRP A 440 -11.00 0.26 -9.27
C TRP A 440 -12.28 -0.49 -9.64
N LEU A 441 -12.17 -1.76 -10.04
CA LEU A 441 -13.31 -2.58 -10.44
C LEU A 441 -14.23 -2.96 -9.26
N TYR A 442 -13.78 -2.79 -8.01
CA TYR A 442 -14.61 -3.04 -6.82
C TYR A 442 -15.54 -1.90 -6.44
N ARG A 443 -15.33 -0.70 -6.99
CA ARG A 443 -16.06 0.50 -6.61
C ARG A 443 -17.57 0.29 -6.73
N ASN A 444 -18.34 0.91 -5.83
CA ASN A 444 -19.81 0.87 -5.87
C ASN A 444 -20.44 -0.53 -5.89
N GLY A 445 -19.84 -1.55 -5.26
CA GLY A 445 -20.41 -2.91 -5.31
C GLY A 445 -19.86 -3.79 -6.44
N GLY A 446 -19.01 -3.24 -7.33
CA GLY A 446 -18.48 -3.95 -8.48
C GLY A 446 -17.64 -5.17 -8.09
N ARG A 447 -17.54 -6.15 -8.99
CA ARG A 447 -16.71 -7.36 -8.81
C ARG A 447 -15.80 -7.54 -10.02
N PRO A 448 -14.47 -7.55 -9.85
CA PRO A 448 -13.59 -7.92 -10.94
C PRO A 448 -13.75 -9.41 -11.25
N VAL A 449 -13.70 -9.75 -12.53
CA VAL A 449 -13.66 -11.14 -12.99
C VAL A 449 -12.37 -11.79 -12.45
N SER A 450 -12.51 -13.03 -11.99
CA SER A 450 -11.46 -13.81 -11.30
C SER A 450 -10.29 -14.16 -12.19
#